data_AF-A0A535EII9-F1
#
_entry.id   AF-A0A535EII9-F1
#
_cell.length_a   1.000
_cell.length_b   1.000
_cell.length_c   1.000
_cell.angle_alpha   90.00
_cell.angle_beta   90.00
_cell.angle_gamma   90.00
#
_symmetry.space_group_name_H-M   'P 1'
#
loop_
_entity.id
_entity.type
_entity.pdbx_description
1 polymer ?
#
loop_
_entity_poly.entity_id
_entity_poly.type
_entity_poly.pdbx_seq_one_letter_code
_entity_poly.pdbx_strand_id
1 'polypeptide(L)'
;MAAPAAPGPGGLVNVRLRRLPLWPMMAAGVVTGFVAGFFIGCVLGALLAWFSGAVLDWHRQLGFTLGVTEALLPLGDQIGLLQTLNDFWWLVVPGTGLVLGALNAIVGTLAGGLAAGVFNRFSHGVWLEVEVPSREEGRAPTVVPDAARSPRRAG
;
A
#
# COMPACT_ATOMS: atom_id res chain seq x y z
N MET A 1 -52.09 -15.03 -9.17
CA MET A 1 -50.74 -14.81 -9.76
C MET A 1 -50.37 -13.37 -9.42
N ALA A 2 -49.66 -13.16 -8.30
CA ALA A 2 -49.42 -11.83 -7.73
C ALA A 2 -48.21 -11.17 -8.40
N ALA A 3 -48.35 -9.89 -8.76
CA ALA A 3 -47.28 -9.08 -9.31
C ALA A 3 -46.16 -8.89 -8.27
N PRO A 4 -44.87 -8.93 -8.66
CA PRO A 4 -43.77 -8.64 -7.74
C PRO A 4 -43.85 -7.18 -7.28
N ALA A 5 -43.89 -6.99 -5.96
CA ALA A 5 -43.97 -5.69 -5.30
C ALA A 5 -42.78 -4.80 -5.68
N ALA A 6 -43.06 -3.55 -6.03
CA ALA A 6 -42.03 -2.56 -6.34
C ALA A 6 -41.19 -2.24 -5.08
N PRO A 7 -39.85 -2.18 -5.17
CA PRO A 7 -38.99 -1.87 -4.04
C PRO A 7 -39.21 -0.42 -3.58
N GLY A 8 -39.38 -0.23 -2.27
CA GLY A 8 -39.57 1.08 -1.64
C GLY A 8 -38.33 1.98 -1.71
N PRO A 9 -38.48 3.30 -1.55
CA PRO A 9 -37.36 4.23 -1.46
C PRO A 9 -36.48 3.88 -0.26
N GLY A 10 -35.19 3.63 -0.49
CA GLY A 10 -34.25 3.08 0.51
C GLY A 10 -34.08 1.56 0.49
N GLY A 11 -34.61 0.86 -0.52
CA GLY A 11 -34.42 -0.58 -0.67
C GLY A 11 -32.98 -0.96 -1.05
N LEU A 12 -32.40 -1.89 -0.29
CA LEU A 12 -31.15 -2.56 -0.64
C LEU A 12 -31.34 -3.30 -1.97
N VAL A 13 -30.63 -2.86 -3.02
CA VAL A 13 -30.67 -3.53 -4.32
C VAL A 13 -29.47 -4.46 -4.41
N ASN A 14 -29.73 -5.76 -4.54
CA ASN A 14 -28.71 -6.76 -4.80
C ASN A 14 -28.17 -6.57 -6.23
N VAL A 15 -27.01 -5.93 -6.36
CA VAL A 15 -26.35 -5.70 -7.64
C VAL A 15 -25.22 -6.70 -7.80
N ARG A 16 -25.28 -7.50 -8.87
CA ARG A 16 -24.20 -8.43 -9.21
C ARG A 16 -23.07 -7.67 -9.88
N LEU A 17 -22.04 -7.31 -9.12
CA LEU A 17 -20.84 -6.71 -9.66
C LEU A 17 -20.03 -7.78 -10.41
N ARG A 18 -19.94 -7.61 -11.74
CA ARG A 18 -19.27 -8.56 -12.64
C ARG A 18 -17.74 -8.45 -12.57
N ARG A 19 -17.20 -7.35 -12.04
CA ARG A 19 -15.76 -7.08 -11.91
C ARG A 19 -15.45 -6.26 -10.66
N LEU A 20 -14.40 -6.64 -9.95
CA LEU A 20 -13.78 -5.86 -8.89
C LEU A 20 -12.99 -4.70 -9.49
N PRO A 21 -13.11 -3.49 -8.93
CA PRO A 21 -12.32 -2.34 -9.37
C PRO A 21 -10.83 -2.56 -9.07
N LEU A 22 -9.99 -2.48 -10.10
CA LEU A 22 -8.54 -2.74 -10.03
C LEU A 22 -7.82 -1.73 -9.13
N TRP A 23 -8.16 -0.45 -9.28
CA TRP A 23 -7.54 0.67 -8.57
C TRP A 23 -7.57 0.57 -7.04
N PRO A 24 -8.72 0.39 -6.38
CA PRO A 24 -8.76 0.28 -4.92
C PRO A 24 -8.02 -0.96 -4.41
N MET A 25 -7.94 -2.03 -5.20
CA MET A 25 -7.22 -3.25 -4.83
C MET A 25 -5.70 -3.06 -4.93
N MET A 26 -5.24 -2.33 -5.95
CA MET A 26 -3.85 -1.88 -6.06
C MET A 26 -3.49 -0.91 -4.93
N ALA A 27 -4.36 0.06 -4.62
CA ALA A 27 -4.14 1.02 -3.54
C ALA A 27 -4.09 0.34 -2.15
N ALA A 28 -4.99 -0.61 -1.89
CA ALA A 28 -4.91 -1.44 -0.69
C ALA A 28 -3.56 -2.18 -0.62
N GLY A 29 -3.14 -2.76 -1.75
CA GLY A 29 -1.83 -3.39 -1.89
C GLY A 29 -0.66 -2.45 -1.57
N VAL A 30 -0.66 -1.24 -2.11
CA VAL A 30 0.34 -0.18 -1.81
C VAL A 30 0.44 0.04 -0.31
N VAL A 31 -0.69 0.29 0.36
CA VAL A 31 -0.72 0.61 1.79
C VAL A 31 -0.24 -0.57 2.62
N THR A 32 -0.75 -1.78 2.36
CA THR A 32 -0.33 -2.98 3.10
C THR A 32 1.14 -3.30 2.91
N GLY A 33 1.65 -3.16 1.67
CA GLY A 33 3.06 -3.36 1.37
C GLY A 33 3.93 -2.31 2.05
N PHE A 34 3.55 -1.04 1.96
CA PHE A 34 4.28 0.05 2.59
C PHE A 34 4.40 -0.13 4.09
N VAL A 35 3.29 -0.39 4.79
CA VAL A 35 3.29 -0.54 6.26
C VAL A 35 4.17 -1.71 6.70
N ALA A 36 4.04 -2.87 6.04
CA ALA A 36 4.87 -4.03 6.34
C ALA A 36 6.36 -3.75 6.10
N GLY A 37 6.70 -3.17 4.94
CA GLY A 37 8.08 -2.83 4.59
C GLY A 37 8.69 -1.75 5.49
N PHE A 38 7.89 -0.75 5.86
CA PHE A 38 8.31 0.33 6.75
C PHE A 38 8.64 -0.21 8.13
N PHE A 39 7.78 -1.06 8.69
CA PHE A 39 8.03 -1.68 9.99
C PHE A 39 9.30 -2.52 9.98
N ILE A 40 9.46 -3.41 8.98
CA ILE A 40 10.67 -4.23 8.82
C ILE A 40 11.92 -3.35 8.65
N GLY A 41 11.81 -2.27 7.88
CA GLY A 41 12.93 -1.35 7.68
C GLY A 41 13.32 -0.58 8.91
N CYS A 42 12.38 -0.13 9.73
CA CYS A 42 12.69 0.49 11.02
C CYS A 42 13.36 -0.49 11.98
N VAL A 43 12.92 -1.75 12.01
CA VAL A 43 13.58 -2.80 12.82
C VAL A 43 15.02 -3.00 12.34
N LEU A 44 15.25 -3.09 11.03
CA LEU A 44 16.58 -3.23 10.46
C LEU A 44 17.47 -2.02 10.77
N GLY A 45 16.96 -0.80 10.62
CA GLY A 45 17.68 0.43 10.96
C GLY A 45 18.03 0.51 12.44
N ALA A 46 17.13 0.08 13.32
CA ALA A 46 17.37 0.04 14.76
C ALA A 46 18.47 -0.97 15.10
N LEU A 47 18.46 -2.15 14.46
CA LEU A 47 19.52 -3.15 14.61
C LEU A 47 20.87 -2.62 14.14
N LEU A 48 20.93 -1.90 13.02
CA LEU A 48 22.17 -1.31 12.50
C LEU A 48 22.74 -0.25 13.44
N ALA A 49 21.89 0.64 13.95
CA ALA A 49 22.31 1.67 14.91
C ALA A 49 22.79 1.04 16.23
N TRP A 50 22.03 0.07 16.75
CA TRP A 50 22.40 -0.66 17.97
C TRP A 50 23.72 -1.42 17.81
N PHE A 51 23.89 -2.15 16.71
CA PHE A 51 25.10 -2.91 16.44
C PHE A 51 26.32 -1.99 16.31
N SER A 52 26.15 -0.82 15.69
CA SER A 52 27.21 0.18 15.59
C SER A 52 27.68 0.67 16.96
N GLY A 53 26.74 1.00 17.86
CA GLY A 53 27.06 1.34 19.25
C GLY A 53 27.75 0.21 20.01
N ALA A 54 27.27 -1.04 19.88
CA ALA A 54 27.86 -2.20 20.54
C ALA A 54 29.30 -2.48 20.09
N VAL A 55 29.58 -2.35 18.79
CA VAL A 55 30.93 -2.55 18.25
C VAL A 55 31.88 -1.43 18.69
N LEU A 56 31.41 -0.18 18.78
CA LEU A 56 32.21 0.93 19.30
C LEU A 56 32.58 0.72 20.77
N ASP A 57 31.65 0.28 21.60
CA ASP A 57 31.94 0.02 23.01
C ASP A 57 32.92 -1.15 23.20
N TRP A 58 32.77 -2.20 22.39
CA TRP A 58 33.73 -3.31 22.35
C TRP A 58 35.14 -2.85 21.95
N HIS A 59 35.28 -1.98 20.95
CA HIS A 59 36.58 -1.40 20.58
C HIS A 59 37.21 -0.63 21.73
N ARG A 60 36.40 0.17 22.42
CA ARG A 60 36.86 0.96 23.55
C ARG A 60 37.38 0.07 24.68
N GLN A 61 36.68 -1.02 24.99
CA GLN A 61 37.10 -2.00 26.00
C GLN A 61 38.39 -2.74 25.60
N LEU A 62 38.58 -3.06 24.32
CA LEU A 62 39.82 -3.66 23.82
C LEU A 62 41.01 -2.70 23.90
N GLY A 63 40.81 -1.43 23.54
CA GLY A 63 41.84 -0.39 23.68
C GLY A 63 42.33 -0.28 25.13
N PHE A 64 41.39 -0.29 26.09
CA PHE A 64 41.74 -0.28 27.52
C PHE A 64 42.45 -1.55 27.99
N THR A 65 42.04 -2.73 27.52
CA THR A 65 42.59 -4.01 27.98
C THR A 65 43.98 -4.30 27.42
N LEU A 66 44.24 -3.91 26.16
CA LEU A 66 45.49 -4.19 25.47
C LEU A 66 46.53 -3.07 25.65
N GLY A 67 46.13 -1.87 26.07
CA GLY A 67 47.02 -0.71 26.17
C GLY A 67 47.54 -0.22 24.82
N VAL A 68 46.91 -0.65 23.72
CA VAL A 68 47.28 -0.33 22.33
C VAL A 68 46.27 0.67 21.77
N THR A 69 46.78 1.63 20.98
CA THR A 69 45.96 2.65 20.31
C THR A 69 44.91 2.02 19.38
N GLU A 70 43.66 2.50 19.46
CA GLU A 70 42.50 1.99 18.70
C GLU A 70 42.70 1.94 17.17
N ALA A 71 43.61 2.77 16.63
CA ALA A 71 43.93 2.83 15.21
C ALA A 71 44.71 1.61 14.66
N LEU A 72 45.29 0.78 15.53
CA LEU A 72 45.99 -0.46 15.13
C LEU A 72 45.07 -1.69 15.10
N LEU A 73 43.80 -1.55 15.51
CA LEU A 73 42.82 -2.63 15.46
C LEU A 73 42.29 -2.78 14.01
N PRO A 74 41.91 -4.00 13.59
CA PRO A 74 41.50 -4.32 12.21
C PRO A 74 40.27 -3.55 11.68
N LEU A 75 39.61 -2.75 12.52
CA LEU A 75 38.44 -1.91 12.19
C LEU A 75 38.69 -0.41 12.42
N GLY A 76 39.93 0.01 12.72
CA GLY A 76 40.28 1.40 13.02
C GLY A 76 39.83 2.41 11.96
N ASP A 77 39.90 2.02 10.68
CA ASP A 77 39.46 2.84 9.54
C ASP A 77 37.92 2.98 9.45
N GLN A 78 37.18 2.04 10.03
CA GLN A 78 35.70 2.01 9.97
C GLN A 78 35.04 2.70 11.17
N ILE A 79 35.79 3.08 12.21
CA ILE A 79 35.27 3.70 13.45
C ILE A 79 34.41 4.94 13.12
N GLY A 80 34.87 5.79 12.20
CA GLY A 80 34.13 7.01 11.81
C GLY A 80 32.77 6.71 11.18
N LEU A 81 32.66 5.61 10.41
CA LEU A 81 31.39 5.18 9.80
C LEU A 81 30.44 4.61 10.85
N LEU A 82 30.94 3.81 11.80
CA LEU A 82 30.14 3.31 12.92
C LEU A 82 29.65 4.44 13.84
N GLN A 83 30.50 5.43 14.13
CA GLN A 83 30.10 6.63 14.89
C GLN A 83 29.00 7.39 14.16
N THR A 84 29.15 7.60 12.85
CA THR A 84 28.12 8.28 12.05
C THR A 84 26.78 7.52 12.10
N LEU A 85 26.79 6.19 11.95
CA LEU A 85 25.60 5.36 12.03
C LEU A 85 24.94 5.40 13.42
N ASN A 86 25.75 5.45 14.48
CA ASN A 86 25.27 5.52 15.85
C ASN A 86 24.74 6.92 16.21
N ASP A 87 25.41 7.99 15.80
CA ASP A 87 25.04 9.38 16.13
C ASP A 87 23.80 9.82 15.35
N PHE A 88 23.70 9.40 14.08
CA PHE A 88 22.54 9.66 13.23
C PHE A 88 21.49 8.54 13.28
N TRP A 89 21.42 7.76 14.37
CA TRP A 89 20.43 6.69 14.54
C TRP A 89 18.99 7.17 14.26
N TRP A 90 18.68 8.39 14.70
CA TRP A 90 17.37 9.02 14.52
C TRP A 90 17.01 9.25 13.05
N LEU A 91 18.00 9.31 12.15
CA LEU A 91 17.82 9.43 10.70
C LEU A 91 17.92 8.06 10.00
N VAL A 92 18.82 7.19 10.46
CA VAL A 92 19.04 5.86 9.91
C VAL A 92 17.79 4.98 10.05
N VAL A 93 17.13 5.01 11.21
CA VAL A 93 15.93 4.21 11.49
C VAL A 93 14.74 4.57 10.56
N PRO A 94 14.30 5.84 10.48
CA PRO A 94 13.24 6.20 9.55
C PRO A 94 13.69 6.14 8.09
N GLY A 95 14.96 6.42 7.79
CA GLY A 95 15.50 6.35 6.43
C GLY A 95 15.43 4.94 5.85
N THR A 96 15.92 3.95 6.59
CA THR A 96 15.82 2.52 6.21
C THR A 96 14.37 2.05 6.15
N GLY A 97 13.52 2.49 7.08
CA GLY A 97 12.07 2.29 7.05
C GLY A 97 11.43 2.80 5.75
N LEU A 98 11.70 4.04 5.36
CA LEU A 98 11.15 4.63 4.14
C LEU A 98 11.60 3.91 2.88
N VAL A 99 12.87 3.53 2.79
CA VAL A 99 13.40 2.79 1.63
C VAL A 99 12.72 1.44 1.49
N LEU A 100 12.67 0.64 2.57
CA LEU A 100 12.06 -0.69 2.55
C LEU A 100 10.53 -0.63 2.43
N GLY A 101 9.90 0.38 3.00
CA GLY A 101 8.48 0.69 2.82
C GLY A 101 8.15 1.00 1.37
N ALA A 102 8.92 1.88 0.72
CA ALA A 102 8.72 2.22 -0.69
C ALA A 102 8.91 1.01 -1.61
N LEU A 103 9.94 0.19 -1.37
CA LEU A 103 10.15 -1.04 -2.13
C LEU A 103 8.99 -2.03 -1.95
N ASN A 104 8.52 -2.25 -0.73
CA ASN A 104 7.38 -3.14 -0.49
C ASN A 104 6.06 -2.56 -0.97
N ALA A 105 5.91 -1.24 -1.07
CA ALA A 105 4.73 -0.62 -1.67
C ALA A 105 4.57 -1.04 -3.14
N ILE A 106 5.68 -1.11 -3.89
CA ILE A 106 5.70 -1.60 -5.28
C ILE A 106 5.27 -3.07 -5.33
N VAL A 107 5.86 -3.91 -4.47
CA VAL A 107 5.50 -5.33 -4.35
C VAL A 107 4.03 -5.51 -3.98
N GLY A 108 3.54 -4.72 -3.03
CA GLY A 108 2.14 -4.72 -2.59
C GLY A 108 1.18 -4.28 -3.69
N THR A 109 1.55 -3.27 -4.48
CA THR A 109 0.77 -2.83 -5.65
C THR A 109 0.61 -3.96 -6.66
N LEU A 110 1.71 -4.65 -6.97
CA LEU A 110 1.73 -5.80 -7.87
C LEU A 110 0.89 -6.95 -7.31
N ALA A 111 1.02 -7.26 -6.02
CA ALA A 111 0.23 -8.27 -5.35
C ALA A 111 -1.28 -7.94 -5.36
N GLY A 112 -1.65 -6.68 -5.09
CA GLY A 112 -3.03 -6.22 -5.15
C GLY A 112 -3.62 -6.25 -6.55
N GLY A 113 -2.86 -5.83 -7.57
CA GLY A 113 -3.26 -5.92 -8.97
C GLY A 113 -3.40 -7.36 -9.45
N LEU A 114 -2.48 -8.24 -9.07
CA LEU A 114 -2.55 -9.67 -9.35
C LEU A 114 -3.78 -10.29 -8.68
N ALA A 115 -4.01 -10.01 -7.39
CA ALA A 115 -5.18 -10.49 -6.67
C ALA A 115 -6.47 -10.05 -7.37
N ALA A 116 -6.60 -8.79 -7.74
CA ALA A 116 -7.75 -8.29 -8.50
C ALA A 116 -7.95 -9.01 -9.84
N GLY A 117 -6.86 -9.28 -10.57
CA GLY A 117 -6.90 -10.04 -11.82
C GLY A 117 -7.37 -11.48 -11.63
N VAL A 118 -6.83 -12.16 -10.61
CA VAL A 118 -7.21 -13.53 -10.23
C VAL A 118 -8.67 -13.57 -9.80
N PHE A 119 -9.10 -12.68 -8.91
CA PHE A 119 -10.50 -12.62 -8.49
C PHE A 119 -11.43 -12.33 -9.68
N ASN A 120 -11.09 -11.40 -10.58
CA ASN A 120 -11.87 -11.13 -11.77
C ASN A 120 -11.95 -12.33 -12.75
N ARG A 121 -10.94 -13.21 -12.74
CA ARG A 121 -10.91 -14.41 -13.57
C ARG A 121 -11.72 -15.56 -12.98
N PHE A 122 -11.64 -15.78 -11.65
CA PHE A 122 -12.19 -16.95 -10.98
C PHE A 122 -13.52 -16.72 -10.27
N SER A 123 -13.83 -15.49 -9.84
CA SER A 123 -15.12 -15.21 -9.20
C SER A 123 -16.21 -15.02 -10.26
N HIS A 124 -17.14 -15.97 -10.35
CA HIS A 124 -18.30 -15.90 -11.23
C HIS A 124 -19.39 -14.93 -10.73
N GLY A 125 -18.98 -13.74 -10.26
CA GLY A 125 -19.83 -12.69 -9.72
C GLY A 125 -19.93 -12.73 -8.21
N VAL A 126 -19.53 -11.65 -7.56
CA VAL A 126 -19.72 -11.41 -6.13
C VAL A 126 -21.01 -10.62 -5.97
N TRP A 127 -21.91 -11.10 -5.13
CA TRP A 127 -23.14 -10.38 -4.77
C TRP A 127 -22.75 -9.25 -3.81
N LEU A 128 -22.95 -8.01 -4.23
CA LEU A 128 -22.74 -6.85 -3.39
C LEU A 128 -24.09 -6.15 -3.24
N GLU A 129 -24.50 -5.98 -1.99
CA GLU A 129 -25.70 -5.26 -1.63
C GLU A 129 -25.35 -3.77 -1.67
N VAL A 130 -25.88 -3.06 -2.67
CA VAL A 130 -25.61 -1.63 -2.86
C VAL A 130 -26.85 -0.88 -2.40
N GLU A 131 -26.69 -0.04 -1.38
CA GLU A 131 -27.72 0.90 -1.00
C GLU A 131 -27.79 2.01 -2.05
N VAL A 132 -28.94 2.10 -2.73
CA VAL A 132 -29.15 3.12 -3.76
C VAL A 132 -29.43 4.43 -3.04
N PRO A 133 -28.61 5.49 -3.22
CA PRO A 133 -28.92 6.77 -2.63
C PRO A 133 -30.28 7.22 -3.19
N SER A 134 -31.23 7.47 -2.28
CA SER A 134 -32.55 8.00 -2.62
C SER A 134 -32.36 9.18 -3.56
N ARG A 135 -32.88 9.04 -4.78
CA ARG A 135 -32.93 10.09 -5.79
C ARG A 135 -33.45 11.34 -5.12
N GLU A 136 -32.58 12.32 -4.83
CA GLU A 136 -33.04 13.62 -4.38
C GLU A 136 -34.00 14.16 -5.45
N GLU A 137 -35.22 14.33 -5.00
CA GLU A 137 -36.40 14.72 -5.70
C GLU A 137 -36.20 16.16 -6.19
N GLY A 138 -35.96 16.39 -7.50
CA GLY A 138 -36.06 17.76 -8.02
C GLY A 138 -35.18 18.22 -9.19
N ARG A 139 -34.42 17.37 -9.91
CA ARG A 139 -33.85 17.80 -11.20
C ARG A 139 -33.92 16.69 -12.24
N ALA A 140 -34.97 16.76 -13.06
CA ALA A 140 -35.09 15.90 -14.23
C ALA A 140 -33.87 16.11 -15.14
N PRO A 141 -33.15 15.04 -15.55
CA PRO A 141 -32.20 15.16 -16.63
C PRO A 141 -32.98 15.52 -17.88
N THR A 142 -32.70 16.69 -18.47
CA THR A 142 -33.21 17.08 -19.78
C THR A 142 -32.75 16.00 -20.77
N VAL A 143 -33.63 15.06 -21.09
CA VAL A 143 -33.46 14.17 -22.23
C VAL A 143 -33.47 15.08 -23.44
N VAL A 144 -32.29 15.39 -23.99
CA VAL A 144 -32.17 16.04 -25.30
C VAL A 144 -32.71 15.03 -26.32
N PRO A 145 -33.85 15.27 -26.96
CA PRO A 145 -34.36 14.36 -27.98
C PRO A 145 -33.40 14.37 -29.16
N ASP A 146 -32.88 13.21 -29.51
CA ASP A 146 -32.06 12.94 -30.69
C ASP A 146 -32.93 13.13 -31.96
N ALA A 147 -33.12 14.38 -32.37
CA ALA A 147 -33.85 14.77 -33.56
C ALA A 147 -32.95 14.66 -34.81
N ALA A 148 -32.45 13.45 -35.12
CA ALA A 148 -31.70 13.21 -36.35
C ALA A 148 -31.70 11.73 -36.79
N ARG A 149 -32.88 11.08 -36.88
CA ARG A 149 -33.05 9.90 -37.74
C ARG A 149 -34.30 10.01 -38.59
N SER A 150 -34.16 10.67 -39.74
CA SER A 150 -35.12 10.54 -40.84
C SER A 150 -34.96 9.17 -41.53
N PRO A 151 -36.05 8.43 -41.78
CA PRO A 151 -36.02 7.17 -42.50
C PRO A 151 -36.09 7.43 -44.01
N ARG A 152 -35.13 6.93 -44.81
CA ARG A 152 -35.32 6.83 -46.26
C ARG A 152 -35.53 5.36 -46.63
N ARG A 153 -36.80 5.00 -46.74
CA ARG A 153 -37.28 3.74 -47.32
C ARG A 153 -36.93 3.69 -48.81
N ALA A 154 -36.71 2.45 -49.24
CA ALA A 154 -36.56 1.96 -50.59
C ALA A 154 -37.55 2.57 -51.61
N GLY A 155 -37.02 2.80 -52.81
CA GLY A 155 -37.69 2.92 -54.09
C GLY A 155 -36.72 2.39 -55.14
#